data_AF-A0A550BRQ2-F1
#
_entry.id   AF-A0A550BRQ2-F1
#
_cell.length_a   1.000
_cell.length_b   1.000
_cell.length_c   1.000
_cell.angle_alpha   90.00
_cell.angle_beta   90.00
_cell.angle_gamma   90.00
#
_symmetry.space_group_name_H-M   'P 1'
#
loop_
_entity.id
_entity.type
_entity.pdbx_description
1 polymer ?
#
loop_
_entity_poly.entity_id
_entity_poly.type
_entity_poly.pdbx_seq_one_letter_code
_entity_poly.pdbx_strand_id
1 'polypeptide(L)'
;MIPKLPPCYDNDVAAQRLDWVISARKASAGEQVAGALKLSSLSSRFSVVDGRNAYAKVLVGLADPSVESVLEITGVVVDQEMPPFYEKPRCNNGRARFLKQVLVICGLKDVGFDDSMFVIERIRQFFERSVDGSVAPCEQSFDQLGTTITLAQRMFSHRKDVDESAIVPFEKDVDPRGHLARLATGHLVHTTDNQVKYWKYVSDEGCPYR
;
A
#
# COMPACT_ATOMS: atom_id res chain seq x y z
N MET A 1 0.16 2.55 -26.77
CA MET A 1 0.39 2.39 -25.31
C MET A 1 0.91 3.73 -24.81
N ILE A 2 0.25 4.35 -23.83
CA ILE A 2 0.72 5.63 -23.26
C ILE A 2 1.94 5.31 -22.39
N PRO A 3 3.09 5.99 -22.55
CA PRO A 3 4.26 5.74 -21.71
C PRO A 3 3.95 6.10 -20.26
N LYS A 4 4.27 5.18 -19.33
CA LYS A 4 4.03 5.36 -17.88
C LYS A 4 4.96 6.42 -17.25
N LEU A 5 6.11 6.65 -17.86
CA LEU A 5 7.11 7.62 -17.41
C LEU A 5 7.31 8.72 -18.48
N PRO A 6 7.71 9.94 -18.08
CA PRO A 6 8.02 11.01 -19.01
C PRO A 6 9.09 10.59 -20.05
N PRO A 7 9.07 11.10 -21.29
CA PRO A 7 10.05 10.74 -22.31
C PRO A 7 11.51 11.03 -21.95
N CYS A 8 11.75 12.01 -21.07
CA CYS A 8 13.08 12.37 -20.57
C CYS A 8 13.47 11.63 -19.28
N TYR A 9 12.67 10.68 -18.82
CA TYR A 9 12.96 9.94 -17.59
C TYR A 9 14.13 8.98 -17.80
N ASP A 10 15.21 9.20 -17.05
CA ASP A 10 16.40 8.35 -17.09
C ASP A 10 16.17 7.09 -16.23
N ASN A 11 15.79 6.00 -16.90
CA ASN A 11 15.50 4.73 -16.23
C ASN A 11 16.75 4.13 -15.57
N ASP A 12 17.94 4.35 -16.14
CA ASP A 12 19.19 3.76 -15.63
C ASP A 12 19.63 4.46 -14.34
N VAL A 13 19.57 5.79 -14.33
CA VAL A 13 19.83 6.60 -13.12
C VAL A 13 18.78 6.31 -12.05
N ALA A 14 17.50 6.18 -12.42
CA ALA A 14 16.45 5.83 -11.49
C ALA A 14 16.62 4.43 -10.89
N ALA A 15 17.04 3.43 -11.69
CA ALA A 15 17.32 2.08 -11.21
C ALA A 15 18.50 2.06 -10.24
N GLN A 16 19.60 2.75 -10.56
CA GLN A 16 20.75 2.90 -9.64
C GLN A 16 20.35 3.58 -8.33
N ARG A 17 19.50 4.61 -8.41
CA ARG A 17 19.00 5.29 -7.22
C ARG A 17 18.09 4.37 -6.39
N LEU A 18 17.23 3.60 -7.05
CA LEU A 18 16.34 2.65 -6.38
C LEU A 18 17.14 1.58 -5.63
N ASP A 19 18.13 0.95 -6.28
CA ASP A 19 19.02 -0.04 -5.64
C ASP A 19 19.72 0.55 -4.42
N TRP A 20 20.26 1.77 -4.54
CA TRP A 20 20.88 2.47 -3.41
C TRP A 20 19.90 2.70 -2.25
N VAL A 21 18.67 3.15 -2.53
CA VAL A 21 17.65 3.36 -1.48
C VAL A 21 17.29 2.03 -0.84
N ILE A 22 17.01 0.99 -1.62
CA ILE A 22 16.66 -0.33 -1.09
C ILE A 22 17.79 -0.86 -0.20
N SER A 23 19.03 -0.80 -0.67
CA SER A 23 20.20 -1.23 0.09
C SER A 23 20.36 -0.45 1.40
N ALA A 24 20.20 0.88 1.36
CA ALA A 24 20.25 1.72 2.56
C ALA A 24 19.11 1.43 3.56
N ARG A 25 17.90 1.12 3.05
CA ARG A 25 16.75 0.74 3.89
C ARG A 25 16.93 -0.65 4.49
N LYS A 26 17.42 -1.63 3.73
CA LYS A 26 17.76 -2.96 4.24
C LYS A 26 18.80 -2.87 5.37
N ALA A 27 19.79 -1.99 5.25
CA ALA A 27 20.81 -1.78 6.29
C ALA A 27 20.28 -1.09 7.56
N SER A 28 19.30 -0.18 7.44
CA SER A 28 18.79 0.62 8.56
C SER A 28 17.57 0.03 9.26
N ALA A 29 16.61 -0.50 8.49
CA ALA A 29 15.34 -1.03 9.00
C ALA A 29 15.30 -2.56 9.05
N GLY A 30 16.31 -3.24 8.49
CA GLY A 30 16.45 -4.69 8.54
C GLY A 30 15.20 -5.40 8.01
N GLU A 31 14.66 -6.30 8.80
CA GLU A 31 13.52 -7.16 8.44
C GLU A 31 12.16 -6.46 8.42
N GLN A 32 12.10 -5.17 8.72
CA GLN A 32 10.91 -4.35 8.42
C GLN A 32 10.78 -4.07 6.92
N VAL A 33 11.89 -4.17 6.16
CA VAL A 33 11.86 -4.10 4.70
C VAL A 33 11.48 -5.47 4.18
N ALA A 34 10.43 -5.54 3.36
CA ALA A 34 9.90 -6.79 2.82
C ALA A 34 11.02 -7.64 2.17
N GLY A 35 11.82 -7.06 1.27
CA GLY A 35 12.93 -7.76 0.61
C GLY A 35 14.13 -8.14 1.49
N ALA A 36 14.13 -7.81 2.79
CA ALA A 36 15.13 -8.29 3.76
C ALA A 36 14.58 -9.35 4.71
N LEU A 37 13.28 -9.63 4.67
CA LEU A 37 12.66 -10.56 5.59
C LEU A 37 13.03 -12.01 5.26
N LYS A 38 13.64 -12.71 6.22
CA LYS A 38 14.03 -14.12 6.07
C LYS A 38 12.81 -15.02 6.08
N LEU A 39 12.49 -15.62 4.94
CA LEU A 39 11.32 -16.47 4.75
C LEU A 39 11.26 -17.71 5.63
N SER A 40 12.42 -18.32 5.91
CA SER A 40 12.52 -19.48 6.82
C SER A 40 12.10 -19.15 8.25
N SER A 41 11.97 -17.85 8.59
CA SER A 41 11.59 -17.38 9.91
C SER A 41 10.15 -16.86 10.02
N LEU A 42 9.35 -16.92 8.94
CA LEU A 42 7.99 -16.37 8.97
C LEU A 42 7.14 -16.99 10.10
N SER A 43 7.08 -18.33 10.18
CA SER A 43 6.30 -19.03 11.20
C SER A 43 6.92 -18.97 12.60
N SER A 44 8.23 -18.75 12.71
CA SER A 44 8.91 -18.63 14.01
C SER A 44 8.90 -17.21 14.55
N ARG A 45 8.35 -16.25 13.81
CA ARG A 45 8.35 -14.82 14.19
C ARG A 45 7.00 -14.14 14.08
N PHE A 46 6.12 -14.66 13.25
CA PHE A 46 4.79 -14.09 13.06
C PHE A 46 3.73 -15.13 13.33
N SER A 47 2.58 -14.63 13.76
CA SER A 47 1.33 -15.37 13.80
C SER A 47 0.26 -14.57 13.09
N VAL A 48 -0.70 -15.26 12.50
CA VAL A 48 -1.92 -14.65 12.01
C VAL A 48 -2.98 -14.76 13.10
N VAL A 49 -3.52 -13.63 13.53
CA VAL A 49 -4.55 -13.54 14.58
C VAL A 49 -5.79 -12.86 14.04
N ASP A 50 -6.92 -13.02 14.74
CA ASP A 50 -8.09 -12.20 14.47
C ASP A 50 -7.78 -10.73 14.76
N GLY A 51 -8.19 -9.86 13.83
CA GLY A 51 -8.07 -8.42 13.97
C GLY A 51 -9.11 -7.87 14.96
N ARG A 52 -9.33 -6.55 14.90
CA ARG A 52 -10.30 -5.85 15.76
C ARG A 52 -11.73 -6.40 15.64
N ASN A 53 -12.05 -7.04 14.53
CA ASN A 53 -13.28 -7.82 14.35
C ASN A 53 -12.91 -9.24 13.88
N ALA A 54 -13.76 -10.23 14.20
CA ALA A 54 -13.56 -11.63 13.79
C ALA A 54 -13.62 -11.85 12.26
N TYR A 55 -13.78 -10.78 11.48
CA TYR A 55 -13.87 -10.78 10.02
C TYR A 55 -12.56 -10.37 9.34
N ALA A 56 -11.59 -9.83 10.09
CA ALA A 56 -10.26 -9.51 9.61
C ALA A 56 -9.24 -10.43 10.26
N LYS A 57 -8.23 -10.84 9.48
CA LYS A 57 -7.04 -11.50 9.99
C LYS A 57 -5.86 -10.56 9.82
N VAL A 58 -4.99 -10.47 10.81
CA VAL A 58 -3.82 -9.59 10.79
C VAL A 58 -2.56 -10.37 11.12
N LEU A 59 -1.44 -9.93 10.55
CA LEU A 59 -0.12 -10.47 10.85
C LEU A 59 0.44 -9.73 12.06
N VAL A 60 0.79 -10.45 13.12
CA VAL A 60 1.40 -9.88 14.32
C VAL A 60 2.74 -10.56 14.60
N GLY A 61 3.66 -9.82 15.21
CA GLY A 61 4.93 -10.38 15.66
C GLY A 61 4.73 -11.22 16.91
N LEU A 62 5.39 -12.37 17.01
CA LEU A 62 5.35 -13.19 18.23
C LEU A 62 5.99 -12.48 19.44
N ALA A 63 6.88 -11.52 19.20
CA ALA A 63 7.48 -10.70 20.26
C ALA A 63 6.49 -9.68 20.85
N ASP A 64 5.57 -9.18 20.03
CA ASP A 64 4.51 -8.27 20.45
C ASP A 64 3.23 -8.57 19.65
N PRO A 65 2.39 -9.49 20.15
CA PRO A 65 1.17 -9.90 19.47
C PRO A 65 0.07 -8.83 19.50
N SER A 66 0.28 -7.72 20.21
CA SER A 66 -0.70 -6.63 20.33
C SER A 66 -0.64 -5.63 19.17
N VAL A 67 0.41 -5.69 18.35
CA VAL A 67 0.67 -4.74 17.27
C VAL A 67 0.73 -5.43 15.91
N GLU A 68 0.01 -4.85 14.94
CA GLU A 68 0.04 -5.30 13.55
C GLU A 68 1.43 -5.07 12.94
N SER A 69 1.92 -6.09 12.23
CA SER A 69 3.23 -6.03 11.57
C SER A 69 3.16 -5.15 10.33
N VAL A 70 3.99 -4.11 10.30
CA VAL A 70 4.14 -3.21 9.16
C VAL A 70 5.39 -3.58 8.38
N LEU A 71 5.23 -3.76 7.07
CA LEU A 71 6.33 -4.03 6.16
C LEU A 71 6.47 -2.90 5.15
N GLU A 72 7.71 -2.59 4.83
CA GLU A 72 8.06 -1.55 3.89
C GLU A 72 8.47 -2.13 2.55
N ILE A 73 8.00 -1.46 1.50
CA ILE A 73 8.46 -1.68 0.13
C ILE A 73 8.89 -0.34 -0.48
N THR A 74 10.01 -0.35 -1.18
CA THR A 74 10.52 0.81 -1.92
C THR A 74 10.41 0.52 -3.41
N GLY A 75 9.88 1.45 -4.20
CA GLY A 75 9.79 1.36 -5.65
C GLY A 75 9.59 2.72 -6.29
N VAL A 76 9.64 2.78 -7.63
CA VAL A 76 9.38 4.00 -8.40
C VAL A 76 7.89 4.11 -8.70
N VAL A 77 7.28 5.24 -8.36
CA VAL A 77 5.87 5.51 -8.69
C VAL A 77 5.71 5.68 -10.20
N VAL A 78 4.88 4.84 -10.82
CA VAL A 78 4.61 4.85 -12.28
C VAL A 78 3.17 5.22 -12.61
N ASP A 79 2.26 5.10 -11.65
CA ASP A 79 0.87 5.54 -11.79
C ASP A 79 0.28 5.81 -10.41
N GLN A 80 -0.69 6.71 -10.32
CA GLN A 80 -1.34 7.06 -9.07
C GLN A 80 -2.74 7.68 -9.27
N GLU A 81 -3.67 7.30 -8.41
CA GLU A 81 -4.97 7.95 -8.21
C GLU A 81 -5.10 8.31 -6.73
N MET A 82 -4.66 9.52 -6.38
CA MET A 82 -4.39 9.93 -5.01
C MET A 82 -5.00 11.30 -4.70
N PRO A 83 -5.30 11.59 -3.42
CA PRO A 83 -5.78 12.90 -3.05
C PRO A 83 -4.77 14.03 -3.30
N PRO A 84 -5.21 15.30 -3.35
CA PRO A 84 -6.59 15.79 -3.17
C PRO A 84 -7.54 15.44 -4.33
N PHE A 85 -8.74 14.97 -4.00
CA PHE A 85 -9.78 14.69 -4.99
C PHE A 85 -10.65 15.94 -5.24
N TYR A 86 -10.29 16.72 -6.27
CA TYR A 86 -11.04 17.94 -6.64
C TYR A 86 -12.26 17.68 -7.53
N GLU A 87 -12.26 16.58 -8.26
CA GLU A 87 -13.35 16.23 -9.15
C GLU A 87 -14.38 15.38 -8.44
N LYS A 88 -15.65 15.55 -8.83
CA LYS A 88 -16.72 14.68 -8.35
C LYS A 88 -16.51 13.29 -8.95
N PRO A 89 -16.38 12.22 -8.14
CA PRO A 89 -16.26 10.87 -8.66
C PRO A 89 -17.45 10.53 -9.56
N ARG A 90 -17.18 9.91 -10.71
CA ARG A 90 -18.22 9.47 -11.66
C ARG A 90 -18.90 8.19 -11.19
N CYS A 91 -19.33 8.15 -9.93
CA CYS A 91 -20.02 7.02 -9.34
C CYS A 91 -21.30 7.48 -8.63
N ASN A 92 -22.33 6.64 -8.64
CA ASN A 92 -23.50 6.79 -7.78
C ASN A 92 -23.22 6.14 -6.41
N ASN A 93 -24.12 6.35 -5.45
CA ASN A 93 -23.96 5.86 -4.07
C ASN A 93 -23.72 4.34 -3.98
N GLY A 94 -24.31 3.55 -4.90
CA GLY A 94 -24.10 2.09 -4.93
C GLY A 94 -22.70 1.65 -5.34
N ARG A 95 -21.99 2.48 -6.12
CA ARG A 95 -20.61 2.23 -6.58
C ARG A 95 -19.55 2.89 -5.71
N ALA A 96 -19.94 3.76 -4.76
CA ALA A 96 -19.01 4.43 -3.85
C ALA A 96 -18.15 3.44 -3.05
N ARG A 97 -18.69 2.25 -2.73
CA ARG A 97 -17.95 1.16 -2.06
C ARG A 97 -16.70 0.66 -2.82
N PHE A 98 -16.61 0.96 -4.10
CA PHE A 98 -15.49 0.57 -4.97
C PHE A 98 -14.49 1.69 -5.19
N LEU A 99 -14.72 2.88 -4.64
CA LEU A 99 -13.75 3.96 -4.69
C LEU A 99 -12.53 3.58 -3.86
N LYS A 100 -11.36 3.71 -4.48
CA LYS A 100 -10.07 3.41 -3.88
C LYS A 100 -9.10 4.55 -4.19
N GLN A 101 -8.12 4.73 -3.31
CA GLN A 101 -6.88 5.42 -3.66
C GLN A 101 -5.91 4.36 -4.14
N VAL A 102 -5.16 4.64 -5.20
CA VAL A 102 -4.30 3.66 -5.86
C VAL A 102 -2.92 4.25 -6.08
N LEU A 103 -1.89 3.47 -5.74
CA LEU A 103 -0.50 3.74 -6.04
C LEU A 103 0.08 2.54 -6.78
N VAL A 104 0.68 2.77 -7.94
CA VAL A 104 1.41 1.73 -8.67
C VAL A 104 2.89 2.04 -8.61
N ILE A 105 3.66 1.12 -8.04
CA ILE A 105 5.12 1.22 -7.99
C ILE A 105 5.78 0.14 -8.84
N CYS A 106 6.95 0.44 -9.38
CA CYS A 106 7.74 -0.42 -10.24
C CYS A 106 9.15 -0.61 -9.67
N GLY A 107 9.69 -1.81 -9.84
CA GLY A 107 11.04 -2.17 -9.42
C GLY A 107 12.15 -1.80 -10.39
N LEU A 108 11.87 -1.35 -11.62
CA LEU A 108 12.92 -1.09 -12.63
C LEU A 108 13.90 -2.26 -12.84
N LYS A 109 13.41 -3.51 -12.70
CA LYS A 109 14.19 -4.76 -12.73
C LYS A 109 15.23 -4.89 -11.59
N ASP A 110 15.04 -4.15 -10.50
CA ASP A 110 15.84 -4.25 -9.29
C ASP A 110 15.59 -5.58 -8.55
N VAL A 111 16.68 -6.26 -8.18
CA VAL A 111 16.63 -7.55 -7.48
C VAL A 111 16.03 -7.41 -6.09
N GLY A 112 16.31 -6.33 -5.37
CA GLY A 112 15.77 -6.10 -4.03
C GLY A 112 14.26 -5.81 -4.05
N PHE A 113 13.75 -5.22 -5.12
CA PHE A 113 12.32 -5.10 -5.35
C PHE A 113 11.68 -6.46 -5.62
N ASP A 114 12.26 -7.28 -6.49
CA ASP A 114 11.76 -8.63 -6.79
C ASP A 114 11.79 -9.54 -5.55
N ASP A 115 12.82 -9.43 -4.70
CA ASP A 115 12.86 -10.08 -3.38
C ASP A 115 11.65 -9.68 -2.51
N SER A 116 11.27 -8.40 -2.54
CA SER A 116 10.12 -7.88 -1.81
C SER A 116 8.81 -8.48 -2.33
N MET A 117 8.66 -8.63 -3.66
CA MET A 117 7.50 -9.29 -4.26
C MET A 117 7.39 -10.76 -3.84
N PHE A 118 8.52 -11.46 -3.83
CA PHE A 118 8.58 -12.85 -3.37
C PHE A 118 8.17 -12.97 -1.90
N VAL A 119 8.61 -12.05 -1.05
CA VAL A 119 8.22 -12.02 0.37
C VAL A 119 6.73 -11.74 0.57
N ILE A 120 6.17 -10.78 -0.16
CA ILE A 120 4.73 -10.48 -0.11
C ILE A 120 3.90 -11.72 -0.48
N GLU A 121 4.30 -12.44 -1.53
CA GLU A 121 3.61 -13.67 -1.93
C GLU A 121 3.72 -14.78 -0.87
N ARG A 122 4.86 -14.87 -0.17
CA ARG A 122 5.03 -15.83 0.93
C ARG A 122 4.19 -15.48 2.15
N ILE A 123 4.03 -14.20 2.45
CA ILE A 123 3.12 -13.73 3.50
C ILE A 123 1.68 -14.06 3.11
N ARG A 124 1.29 -13.84 1.85
CA ARG A 124 -0.04 -14.23 1.34
C ARG A 124 -0.30 -15.72 1.57
N GLN A 125 0.64 -16.59 1.19
CA GLN A 125 0.57 -18.04 1.44
C GLN A 125 0.54 -18.38 2.93
N PHE A 126 1.14 -17.56 3.79
CA PHE A 126 1.05 -17.72 5.23
C PHE A 126 -0.37 -17.42 5.73
N PHE A 127 -1.00 -16.36 5.24
CA PHE A 127 -2.41 -16.06 5.51
C PHE A 127 -3.36 -17.15 4.98
N GLU A 128 -3.11 -17.71 3.79
CA GLU A 128 -3.93 -18.79 3.21
C GLU A 128 -4.01 -20.00 4.12
N ARG A 129 -2.95 -20.30 4.88
CA ARG A 129 -2.95 -21.41 5.86
C ARG A 129 -3.78 -21.11 7.12
N SER A 130 -4.20 -19.87 7.32
CA SER A 130 -4.90 -19.39 8.53
C SER A 130 -6.36 -19.04 8.29
N VAL A 131 -6.87 -19.24 7.07
CA VAL A 131 -8.27 -18.97 6.71
C VAL A 131 -8.87 -20.18 5.98
N ASP A 132 -10.17 -20.41 6.16
CA ASP A 132 -10.90 -21.51 5.49
C ASP A 132 -11.22 -21.21 4.01
N GLY A 133 -10.49 -20.30 3.38
CA GLY A 133 -10.74 -19.79 2.03
C GLY A 133 -9.48 -19.35 1.30
N SER A 134 -9.64 -18.62 0.20
CA SER A 134 -8.50 -18.08 -0.55
C SER A 134 -8.18 -16.65 -0.15
N VAL A 135 -6.88 -16.33 -0.13
CA VAL A 135 -6.40 -14.95 0.01
C VAL A 135 -6.11 -14.42 -1.38
N ALA A 136 -6.72 -13.28 -1.73
CA ALA A 136 -6.54 -12.69 -3.04
C ALA A 136 -5.04 -12.48 -3.35
N PRO A 137 -4.58 -12.82 -4.58
CA PRO A 137 -3.21 -12.53 -4.99
C PRO A 137 -2.96 -11.03 -4.94
N CYS A 138 -1.70 -10.68 -4.69
CA CYS A 138 -1.27 -9.31 -4.86
C CYS A 138 -1.41 -8.91 -6.33
N GLU A 139 -1.95 -7.71 -6.61
CA GLU A 139 -2.11 -7.19 -7.97
C GLU A 139 -0.74 -6.79 -8.54
N GLN A 140 0.00 -7.80 -9.01
CA GLN A 140 1.29 -7.64 -9.67
C GLN A 140 1.12 -7.64 -11.18
N SER A 141 1.92 -6.83 -11.87
CA SER A 141 2.01 -6.84 -13.33
C SER A 141 3.47 -6.77 -13.77
N PHE A 142 3.74 -7.13 -15.01
CA PHE A 142 5.08 -7.09 -15.58
C PHE A 142 5.04 -6.36 -16.92
N ASP A 143 5.90 -5.38 -17.09
CA ASP A 143 6.06 -4.66 -18.35
C ASP A 143 7.54 -4.40 -18.68
N GLN A 144 7.81 -3.48 -19.60
CA GLN A 144 9.17 -3.16 -20.05
C GLN A 144 10.05 -2.59 -18.92
N LEU A 145 9.45 -1.97 -17.92
CA LEU A 145 10.09 -1.44 -16.71
C LEU A 145 10.31 -2.55 -15.66
N GLY A 146 9.80 -3.76 -15.87
CA GLY A 146 9.94 -4.89 -14.96
C GLY A 146 8.69 -5.10 -14.11
N THR A 147 8.89 -5.66 -12.91
CA THR A 147 7.79 -5.98 -11.99
C THR A 147 7.16 -4.72 -11.41
N THR A 148 5.83 -4.69 -11.35
CA THR A 148 5.05 -3.62 -10.71
C THR A 148 4.06 -4.21 -9.72
N ILE A 149 3.69 -3.43 -8.70
CA ILE A 149 2.65 -3.77 -7.73
C ILE A 149 1.67 -2.61 -7.61
N THR A 150 0.38 -2.94 -7.62
CA THR A 150 -0.71 -2.01 -7.35
C THR A 150 -1.09 -2.07 -5.87
N LEU A 151 -0.91 -0.96 -5.17
CA LEU A 151 -1.33 -0.78 -3.79
C LEU A 151 -2.63 0.03 -3.80
N ALA A 152 -3.72 -0.54 -3.29
CA ALA A 152 -5.02 0.11 -3.32
C ALA A 152 -5.67 0.12 -1.94
N GLN A 153 -6.09 1.29 -1.48
CA GLN A 153 -6.81 1.46 -0.23
C GLN A 153 -8.25 1.90 -0.49
N ARG A 154 -9.22 1.25 0.16
CA ARG A 154 -10.63 1.61 0.02
C ARG A 154 -10.92 2.96 0.68
N MET A 155 -11.74 3.77 0.03
CA MET A 155 -12.19 5.06 0.58
C MET A 155 -13.29 4.91 1.62
N PHE A 156 -14.06 3.83 1.51
CA PHE A 156 -15.22 3.55 2.36
C PHE A 156 -15.16 2.11 2.86
N SER A 157 -15.62 1.94 4.10
CA SER A 157 -15.90 0.66 4.72
C SER A 157 -17.40 0.51 4.93
N HIS A 158 -17.90 -0.73 4.95
CA HIS A 158 -19.30 -0.95 5.29
C HIS A 158 -19.50 -0.77 6.79
N ARG A 159 -20.50 0.02 7.19
CA ARG A 159 -20.71 0.43 8.59
C ARG A 159 -20.84 -0.73 9.57
N LYS A 160 -21.46 -1.84 9.15
CA LYS A 160 -21.61 -3.06 9.97
C LYS A 160 -20.28 -3.75 10.31
N ASP A 161 -19.22 -3.47 9.54
CA ASP A 161 -17.93 -4.16 9.62
C ASP A 161 -16.88 -3.29 10.34
N VAL A 162 -17.27 -2.15 10.91
CA VAL A 162 -16.35 -1.21 11.56
C VAL A 162 -16.85 -0.81 12.94
N ASP A 163 -15.92 -0.48 13.83
CA ASP A 163 -16.24 0.16 15.10
C ASP A 163 -16.71 1.60 14.82
N GLU A 164 -17.80 2.00 15.47
CA GLU A 164 -18.36 3.35 15.36
C GLU A 164 -17.34 4.42 15.80
N SER A 165 -16.48 4.10 16.78
CA SER A 165 -15.41 4.99 17.25
C SER A 165 -14.29 5.20 16.24
N ALA A 166 -14.16 4.32 15.24
CA ALA A 166 -13.17 4.43 14.17
C ALA A 166 -13.66 5.29 13.00
N ILE A 167 -14.93 5.71 12.99
CA ILE A 167 -15.52 6.53 11.93
C ILE A 167 -15.01 7.96 12.07
N VAL A 168 -14.34 8.45 11.02
CA VAL A 168 -13.78 9.80 10.97
C VAL A 168 -14.21 10.49 9.67
N PRO A 169 -14.39 11.82 9.68
CA PRO A 169 -14.67 12.56 8.46
C PRO A 169 -13.46 12.53 7.50
N PHE A 170 -13.71 12.72 6.21
CA PHE A 170 -12.62 12.99 5.27
C PHE A 170 -11.89 14.28 5.64
N GLU A 171 -10.57 14.24 5.61
CA GLU A 171 -9.74 15.42 5.82
C GLU A 171 -9.82 16.38 4.62
N LYS A 172 -9.58 17.67 4.85
CA LYS A 172 -9.71 18.71 3.80
C LYS A 172 -8.65 18.62 2.72
N ASP A 173 -7.50 18.05 3.04
CA ASP A 173 -6.43 17.72 2.09
C ASP A 173 -6.79 16.52 1.21
N VAL A 174 -7.71 15.66 1.66
CA VAL A 174 -8.23 14.52 0.89
C VAL A 174 -9.45 14.90 0.05
N ASP A 175 -10.43 15.54 0.66
CA ASP A 175 -11.70 15.94 0.02
C ASP A 175 -11.98 17.45 0.16
N PRO A 176 -11.22 18.33 -0.52
CA PRO A 176 -11.32 19.78 -0.35
C PRO A 176 -12.71 20.35 -0.65
N ARG A 177 -13.50 19.65 -1.48
CA ARG A 177 -14.82 20.09 -1.95
C ARG A 177 -15.98 19.28 -1.37
N GLY A 178 -15.72 18.34 -0.45
CA GLY A 178 -16.76 17.51 0.16
C GLY A 178 -17.47 16.59 -0.84
N HIS A 179 -16.82 16.21 -1.95
CA HIS A 179 -17.40 15.31 -2.95
C HIS A 179 -17.48 13.87 -2.44
N LEU A 180 -16.44 13.40 -1.75
CA LEU A 180 -16.39 12.06 -1.16
C LEU A 180 -17.29 11.97 0.08
N ALA A 181 -17.26 13.00 0.92
CA ALA A 181 -18.15 13.09 2.08
C ALA A 181 -19.63 12.99 1.69
N ARG A 182 -20.02 13.56 0.54
CA ARG A 182 -21.39 13.46 -0.01
C ARG A 182 -21.78 12.07 -0.50
N LEU A 183 -20.80 11.19 -0.76
CA LEU A 183 -21.04 9.80 -1.15
C LEU A 183 -21.14 8.86 0.05
N ALA A 184 -20.72 9.30 1.24
CA ALA A 184 -20.99 8.58 2.48
C ALA A 184 -22.50 8.42 2.66
N THR A 185 -22.94 7.22 3.05
CA THR A 185 -24.35 6.90 3.27
C THR A 185 -24.51 6.27 4.64
N GLY A 186 -25.74 5.95 5.06
CA GLY A 186 -25.97 5.22 6.31
C GLY A 186 -25.23 3.88 6.39
N HIS A 187 -24.81 3.30 5.27
CA HIS A 187 -24.11 2.00 5.22
C HIS A 187 -22.64 2.09 4.82
N LEU A 188 -22.18 3.22 4.29
CA LEU A 188 -20.80 3.41 3.84
C LEU A 188 -20.18 4.58 4.57
N VAL A 189 -19.11 4.30 5.30
CA VAL A 189 -18.43 5.24 6.21
C VAL A 189 -16.95 5.28 5.91
N HIS A 190 -16.32 6.42 6.17
CA HIS A 190 -14.87 6.56 6.15
C HIS A 190 -14.33 6.31 7.56
N THR A 191 -13.24 5.55 7.67
CA THR A 191 -12.64 5.20 8.97
C THR A 191 -11.15 5.53 9.01
N THR A 192 -10.56 5.48 10.20
CA THR A 192 -9.11 5.64 10.41
C THR A 192 -8.30 4.70 9.51
N ASP A 193 -8.80 3.48 9.27
CA ASP A 193 -8.13 2.48 8.43
C ASP A 193 -8.24 2.83 6.93
N ASN A 194 -9.09 3.78 6.55
CA ASN A 194 -9.22 4.27 5.19
C ASN A 194 -8.34 5.51 4.94
N GLN A 195 -7.65 6.01 5.96
CA GLN A 195 -6.71 7.13 5.82
C GLN A 195 -5.37 6.63 5.30
N VAL A 196 -4.81 7.38 4.34
CA VAL A 196 -3.46 7.16 3.84
C VAL A 196 -2.69 8.46 4.02
N LYS A 197 -1.50 8.36 4.62
CA LYS A 197 -0.63 9.51 4.86
C LYS A 197 0.43 9.60 3.77
N TYR A 198 0.69 10.82 3.33
CA TYR A 198 1.64 11.11 2.27
C TYR A 198 2.70 12.05 2.76
N TRP A 199 3.94 11.71 2.45
CA TRP A 199 5.08 12.56 2.73
C TRP A 199 5.82 12.80 1.42
N LYS A 200 6.06 14.07 1.12
CA LYS A 200 6.97 14.49 0.07
C LYS A 200 8.24 14.98 0.74
N TYR A 201 9.36 14.41 0.35
CA TYR A 201 10.65 14.99 0.70
C TYR A 201 10.86 16.28 -0.12
N VAL A 202 11.06 17.41 0.56
CA VAL A 202 11.12 18.75 -0.06
C VAL A 202 12.57 19.21 -0.33
N SER A 203 13.56 18.33 -0.12
CA SER A 203 15.02 18.54 -0.16
C SER A 203 15.65 18.94 1.17
N ASP A 204 16.89 18.48 1.38
CA ASP A 204 17.90 19.23 2.11
C ASP A 204 18.38 20.32 1.14
N GLU A 205 18.52 21.57 1.61
CA GLU A 205 18.99 22.67 0.79
C GLU A 205 20.22 22.26 -0.06
N GLY A 206 20.07 22.16 -1.39
CA GLY A 206 21.20 21.96 -2.32
C GLY A 206 21.14 20.81 -3.34
N CYS A 207 20.08 20.00 -3.44
CA CYS A 207 20.00 18.99 -4.51
C CYS A 207 19.47 19.59 -5.85
N PRO A 208 20.24 19.57 -6.96
CA PRO A 208 19.95 20.38 -8.15
C PRO A 208 18.98 19.73 -9.17
N TYR A 209 18.45 18.54 -8.89
CA TYR A 209 17.56 17.86 -9.83
C TYR A 209 16.09 18.16 -9.50
N ARG A 210 15.55 19.17 -10.19
CA ARG A 210 14.13 19.40 -10.41
C ARG A 210 13.81 19.25 -11.90
#